data_AF-A0A4R4SS01-F1
#
_entry.id   AF-A0A4R4SS01-F1
#
_cell.length_a   1.000
_cell.length_b   1.000
_cell.length_c   1.000
_cell.angle_alpha   90.00
_cell.angle_beta   90.00
_cell.angle_gamma   90.00
#
_symmetry.space_group_name_H-M   'P 1'
#
loop_
_entity.id
_entity.type
_entity.pdbx_description
1 polymer ?
#
loop_
_entity_poly.entity_id
_entity_poly.type
_entity_poly.pdbx_seq_one_letter_code
_entity_poly.pdbx_strand_id
1 'polypeptide(L)' 'MTARQEQHHEHIEALGRPPEGLDTTPEPDFANEHDRTAVDADVITGEDEGEREPESPHGWSGMQR' A
#
# COMPACT_ATOMS: atom_id res chain seq x y z
N MET A 1 41.63 6.55 -16.16
CA MET A 1 40.68 5.53 -16.65
C MET A 1 40.12 4.82 -15.42
N THR A 2 38.87 5.07 -15.04
CA THR A 2 38.21 4.36 -13.94
C THR A 2 37.12 3.50 -14.54
N ALA A 3 37.39 2.21 -14.69
CA ALA A 3 36.39 1.22 -15.06
C ALA A 3 35.34 1.19 -13.95
N ARG A 4 34.13 1.68 -14.27
CA ARG A 4 32.96 1.53 -13.40
C ARG A 4 32.67 0.03 -13.39
N GLN A 5 33.02 -0.66 -12.31
CA GLN A 5 32.60 -2.03 -12.10
C GLN A 5 31.08 -2.04 -12.17
N GLU A 6 30.56 -2.62 -13.24
CA GLU A 6 29.15 -2.97 -13.38
C GLU A 6 28.84 -3.91 -12.23
N GLN A 7 28.20 -3.38 -11.19
CA GLN A 7 27.65 -4.17 -10.12
C GLN A 7 26.52 -4.99 -10.75
N HIS A 8 26.83 -6.21 -11.17
CA HIS A 8 25.83 -7.23 -11.42
C HIS A 8 25.11 -7.48 -10.10
N HIS A 9 24.06 -6.71 -9.84
CA HIS A 9 23.11 -7.06 -8.78
C HIS A 9 22.47 -8.35 -9.26
N GLU A 10 22.67 -9.44 -8.50
CA GLU A 10 21.90 -10.65 -8.74
C GLU A 10 20.42 -10.26 -8.70
N HIS A 11 19.67 -10.65 -9.73
CA HIS A 11 18.25 -10.37 -9.81
C HIS A 11 17.54 -11.26 -8.77
N ILE A 12 17.45 -10.75 -7.54
CA ILE A 12 16.68 -11.36 -6.47
C ILE A 12 15.23 -10.97 -6.72
N GLU A 13 14.39 -11.98 -6.95
CA GLU A 13 12.96 -11.78 -7.12
C GLU A 13 12.33 -11.09 -5.91
N ALA A 14 11.37 -10.20 -6.17
CA ALA A 14 10.65 -9.52 -5.10
C ALA A 14 9.89 -10.52 -4.24
N LEU A 15 9.97 -10.35 -2.91
CA LEU A 15 9.17 -11.12 -1.98
C LEU A 15 7.68 -10.86 -2.25
N GLY A 16 6.90 -11.93 -2.39
CA GLY A 16 5.47 -11.86 -2.68
C GLY A 16 5.11 -11.81 -4.17
N ARG A 17 6.08 -11.90 -5.09
CA ARG A 17 5.75 -12.10 -6.51
C ARG A 17 5.08 -13.48 -6.68
N PRO A 18 3.86 -13.55 -7.22
CA PRO A 18 3.21 -14.83 -7.49
C PRO A 18 4.06 -15.62 -8.50
N PRO A 19 4.09 -16.97 -8.41
CA PRO A 19 4.81 -17.79 -9.36
C PRO A 19 4.28 -17.56 -10.78
N GLU A 20 5.17 -17.59 -11.77
CA GLU A 20 4.79 -17.41 -13.18
C GLU A 20 3.74 -18.45 -13.60
N GLY A 21 2.68 -17.99 -14.26
CA GLY A 21 1.56 -18.85 -14.68
C GLY A 21 0.46 -19.04 -13.62
N LEU A 22 0.57 -18.43 -12.44
CA LEU A 22 -0.56 -18.31 -11.52
C LEU A 22 -1.57 -17.31 -12.09
N ASP A 23 -2.85 -17.69 -12.09
CA ASP A 23 -3.93 -16.77 -12.41
C ASP A 23 -4.01 -15.69 -11.31
N THR A 24 -3.69 -14.46 -11.66
CA THR A 24 -3.81 -13.30 -10.76
C THR A 24 -5.16 -12.60 -10.90
N THR A 25 -6.09 -13.16 -11.67
CA THR A 25 -7.46 -12.64 -11.75
C THR A 25 -8.06 -12.73 -10.36
N PRO A 26 -8.48 -11.61 -9.76
CA PRO A 26 -9.11 -11.63 -8.45
C PRO A 26 -10.34 -12.54 -8.48
N GLU A 27 -10.51 -13.31 -7.42
CA GLU A 27 -11.73 -14.09 -7.23
C GLU A 27 -12.96 -13.16 -7.33
N PRO A 28 -14.00 -13.54 -8.09
CA PRO A 28 -15.13 -12.66 -8.39
C PRO A 28 -15.89 -12.20 -7.14
N ASP A 29 -15.79 -12.95 -6.04
CA ASP A 29 -16.40 -12.60 -4.75
C ASP A 29 -15.72 -11.41 -4.07
N PHE A 30 -14.42 -11.19 -4.33
CA PHE A 30 -13.61 -10.10 -3.77
C PHE A 30 -13.46 -8.91 -4.71
N ALA A 31 -13.83 -9.06 -5.99
CA ALA A 31 -13.63 -8.03 -7.01
C ALA A 31 -14.32 -6.68 -6.69
N ASN A 32 -15.43 -6.70 -5.94
CA ASN A 32 -16.16 -5.51 -5.53
C ASN A 32 -15.94 -5.12 -4.06
N GLU A 33 -15.14 -5.91 -3.32
CA GLU A 33 -14.91 -5.63 -1.89
C GLU A 33 -14.12 -4.35 -1.71
N HIS A 34 -13.16 -4.08 -2.60
CA HIS A 34 -12.38 -2.85 -2.58
C HIS A 34 -13.27 -1.62 -2.63
N ASP A 35 -14.26 -1.58 -3.52
CA ASP A 35 -15.17 -0.43 -3.61
C ASP A 35 -16.09 -0.28 -2.39
N ARG A 36 -16.42 -1.40 -1.72
CA ARG A 36 -17.25 -1.40 -0.51
C ARG A 36 -16.48 -1.02 0.76
N THR A 37 -15.16 -1.18 0.74
CA THR A 37 -14.28 -0.98 1.91
C THR A 37 -13.30 0.16 1.72
N ALA A 38 -13.28 0.77 0.53
CA ALA A 38 -12.50 1.94 0.23
C ALA A 38 -12.89 3.07 1.17
N VAL A 39 -11.86 3.79 1.62
CA VAL A 39 -12.01 5.04 2.33
C VAL A 39 -12.57 6.09 1.35
N ASP A 40 -13.40 6.99 1.86
CA ASP A 40 -13.98 8.07 1.05
C ASP A 40 -12.88 8.91 0.36
N ALA A 41 -13.17 9.37 -0.86
CA ALA A 41 -12.26 10.18 -1.65
C ALA A 41 -11.82 11.44 -0.88
N ASP A 42 -12.77 12.10 -0.21
CA ASP A 42 -12.52 13.35 0.49
C ASP A 42 -11.54 13.16 1.65
N VAL A 43 -11.51 11.96 2.25
CA VAL A 43 -10.59 11.58 3.32
C VAL A 43 -9.17 11.30 2.80
N ILE A 44 -9.03 10.74 1.59
CA ILE A 44 -7.72 10.45 1.00
C ILE A 44 -7.11 11.67 0.29
N THR A 45 -7.93 12.60 -0.19
CA THR A 45 -7.50 13.85 -0.81
C THR A 45 -7.28 14.97 0.22
N GLY A 46 -7.76 14.79 1.45
CA GLY A 46 -7.70 15.81 2.50
C GLY A 46 -8.74 16.92 2.31
N GLU A 47 -9.74 16.70 1.45
CA GLU A 47 -10.86 17.62 1.29
C GLU A 47 -11.78 17.61 2.55
N ASP A 48 -11.66 16.60 3.42
CA ASP A 48 -12.32 16.50 4.73
C ASP A 48 -11.62 17.27 5.88
N GLU A 49 -10.49 17.93 5.64
CA GLU A 49 -9.65 18.57 6.69
C GLU A 49 -10.40 19.56 7.59
N GLY A 50 -11.42 20.25 7.04
CA GLY A 50 -12.23 21.21 7.80
C GLY A 50 -13.33 20.57 8.67
N GLU A 51 -13.66 19.31 8.42
CA GLU A 51 -14.76 18.57 9.06
C GLU A 51 -14.24 17.45 9.98
N ARG A 52 -13.01 16.97 9.80
CA ARG A 52 -12.43 15.87 10.61
C ARG A 52 -11.92 16.35 11.97
N GLU A 53 -12.01 15.46 12.95
CA GLU A 53 -11.35 15.65 14.24
C GLU A 53 -9.82 15.69 14.06
N PRO A 54 -9.10 16.51 14.84
CA PRO A 54 -7.65 16.60 14.75
C PRO A 54 -7.01 15.26 15.08
N GLU A 55 -5.99 14.91 14.32
CA GLU A 55 -5.28 13.65 14.51
C GLU A 55 -4.59 13.62 15.88
N SER A 56 -4.67 12.48 16.55
CA SER A 56 -3.94 12.27 17.80
C SER A 56 -2.44 12.43 17.52
N PRO A 57 -1.71 13.26 18.30
CA PRO A 57 -0.26 13.41 18.13
C PRO A 57 0.51 12.11 18.41
N HIS A 58 -0.15 11.11 19.02
CA HIS A 58 0.41 9.78 19.32
C HIS A 58 -0.17 8.69 18.40
N GLY A 59 -0.96 9.07 17.39
CA GLY A 59 -1.70 8.14 16.53
C GLY A 59 -2.79 7.35 17.28
N TRP A 60 -3.32 6.32 16.61
CA TRP A 60 -4.34 5.39 17.14
C TRP A 60 -3.79 4.29 18.07
N SER A 61 -2.53 4.40 18.50
CA SER A 61 -2.03 3.49 19.54
C SER A 61 -2.70 3.89 20.86
N GLY A 62 -3.83 3.23 21.18
CA GLY A 62 -4.68 3.47 22.35
C GLY A 62 -4.02 3.18 23.70
N MET A 63 -2.73 3.47 23.86
CA MET A 63 -1.99 3.34 25.10
C MET A 63 -1.73 4.72 25.69
N GLN A 64 -2.79 5.31 26.26
CA GLN A 64 -2.63 6.33 27.29
C GLN A 64 -2.81 5.63 28.64
N ARG A 65 -1.74 5.63 29.45
CA ARG A 65 -1.77 5.25 30.86
C ARG A 65 -1.32 6.46 31.67
#